data_AF-A0A0C4DJV9-F1
#
_entry.id   AF-A0A0C4DJV9-F1
#
_cell.length_a   1.000
_cell.length_b   1.000
_cell.length_c   1.000
_cell.angle_alpha   90.00
_cell.angle_beta   90.00
_cell.angle_gamma   90.00
#
_symmetry.space_group_name_H-M   'P 1'
#
loop_
_entity.id
_entity.type
_entity.pdbx_description
1 polymer ?
#
loop_
_entity_poly.entity_id
_entity_poly.type
_entity_poly.pdbx_seq_one_letter_code
_entity_poly.pdbx_strand_id
1 'polypeptide(L)'
;MVLLIDKWRGRIQLLSHSQNSVVYAVDTDDGVEEGHASETATVLKGWAVWYRGEEPLGPLRPPDIADWIVRREAAIYEQLGNHDLIVNYLGIESAVLRDAGPEPKAWAIRLERAPGRSLRSYLRCPAPPERERLDLCLQFARGVAHIHSQGVVWGDISTRNALVYSCPIPPPQPKNSSSSSSSSSSSSSQPVQWPPLGPWRIKLCDFGAAALFENYDHEYWGAEVRYTPPGPSAHLDKRHDIQDVGTIHRELFALGSAICELTEWSVPYGPEYEVTFEEVQAMLLANEWPEISADNPVEFIIRRCWDYGYGTAADIVHDLEEVIRQFPAIQQDD
;
A
#
# COMPACT_ATOMS: atom_id res chain seq x y z
N MET A 1 3.47 9.67 21.64
CA MET A 1 4.11 9.92 20.33
C MET A 1 4.84 11.27 20.24
N VAL A 2 5.20 11.91 21.37
CA VAL A 2 5.90 13.22 21.44
C VAL A 2 7.24 13.11 22.18
N LEU A 3 7.68 11.91 22.56
CA LEU A 3 8.89 11.71 23.37
C LEU A 3 9.93 10.78 22.73
N LEU A 4 9.72 10.38 21.48
CA LEU A 4 10.84 10.11 20.60
C LEU A 4 11.20 11.49 20.01
N ILE A 5 12.12 12.24 20.61
CA ILE A 5 13.50 12.34 20.13
C ILE A 5 13.87 13.84 20.00
N ASP A 6 14.52 14.44 20.99
CA ASP A 6 15.50 15.50 20.69
C ASP A 6 16.85 14.85 20.31
N LYS A 7 17.20 13.71 20.94
CA LYS A 7 18.49 13.00 20.80
C LYS A 7 18.85 12.54 19.37
N TRP A 8 17.87 12.13 18.59
CA TRP A 8 17.94 11.52 17.25
C TRP A 8 17.22 12.37 16.19
N ARG A 9 16.97 13.65 16.49
CA ARG A 9 16.17 14.52 15.62
C ARG A 9 16.93 14.67 14.29
N GLY A 10 16.23 14.46 13.18
CA GLY A 10 16.84 14.40 11.85
C GLY A 10 17.55 13.08 11.53
N ARG A 11 17.94 12.30 12.54
CA ARG A 11 18.65 11.01 12.36
C ARG A 11 17.72 9.83 12.18
N ILE A 12 16.50 9.93 12.70
CA ILE A 12 15.44 8.94 12.51
C ILE A 12 14.21 9.70 12.01
N GLN A 13 13.63 9.22 10.91
CA GLN A 13 12.33 9.67 10.44
C GLN A 13 11.35 8.50 10.46
N LEU A 14 10.35 8.61 11.31
CA LEU A 14 9.24 7.66 11.33
C LEU A 14 8.30 7.97 10.15
N LEU A 15 8.06 6.99 9.29
CA LEU A 15 7.21 7.12 8.10
C LEU A 15 5.84 6.49 8.30
N SER A 16 5.78 5.34 8.98
CA SER A 16 4.54 4.66 9.33
C SER A 16 4.70 3.88 10.63
N HIS A 17 3.61 3.74 11.39
CA HIS A 17 3.55 2.96 12.60
C HIS A 17 2.17 2.35 12.75
N SER A 18 2.10 1.03 12.66
CA SER A 18 0.91 0.23 12.92
C SER A 18 1.11 -0.61 14.19
N GLN A 19 0.07 -1.34 14.60
CA GLN A 19 0.22 -2.32 15.68
C GLN A 19 1.16 -3.47 15.32
N ASN A 20 1.38 -3.70 14.02
CA ASN A 20 2.10 -4.86 13.51
C ASN A 20 3.47 -4.50 12.95
N SER A 21 3.77 -3.23 12.66
CA SER A 21 5.04 -2.86 12.06
C SER A 21 5.35 -1.38 12.23
N VAL A 22 6.62 -1.05 12.12
CA VAL A 22 7.13 0.30 12.05
C VAL A 22 7.98 0.45 10.79
N VAL A 23 7.74 1.53 10.05
CA VAL A 23 8.53 1.90 8.86
C VAL A 23 9.24 3.21 9.14
N TYR A 24 10.55 3.23 9.00
CA TYR A 24 11.36 4.40 9.31
C TYR A 24 12.59 4.49 8.42
N ALA A 25 13.08 5.71 8.24
CA ALA A 25 14.36 5.98 7.64
C ALA A 25 15.36 6.38 8.72
N VAL A 26 16.63 6.07 8.49
CA VAL A 26 17.75 6.50 9.33
C VAL A 26 18.73 7.29 8.49
N ASP A 27 19.47 8.23 9.08
CA ASP A 27 20.63 8.82 8.40
C ASP A 27 21.70 7.73 8.17
N THR A 28 22.52 7.90 7.14
CA THR A 28 23.48 6.86 6.70
C THR A 28 24.42 6.44 7.84
N ASP A 29 24.86 5.18 7.82
CA ASP A 29 25.75 4.60 8.84
C ASP A 29 27.11 5.32 8.93
N ASP A 30 27.52 6.04 7.89
CA ASP A 30 28.88 6.57 7.67
C ASP A 30 29.23 7.79 8.55
N GLY A 31 28.26 8.41 9.22
CA GLY A 31 28.49 9.37 10.30
C GLY A 31 29.21 10.68 9.93
N VAL A 32 29.24 11.08 8.66
CA VAL A 32 29.96 12.29 8.22
C VAL A 32 29.12 13.57 8.34
N GLU A 33 27.78 13.49 8.25
CA GLU A 33 26.88 14.65 8.35
C GLU A 33 25.64 14.35 9.21
N GLU A 34 25.19 15.32 10.02
CA GLU A 34 24.09 15.15 10.98
C GLU A 34 22.72 15.29 10.31
N GLY A 35 21.87 14.27 10.41
CA GLY A 35 20.41 14.49 10.39
C GLY A 35 19.72 14.53 9.03
N HIS A 36 20.11 13.67 8.10
CA HIS A 36 19.52 13.55 6.76
C HIS A 36 18.66 12.30 6.53
N ALA A 37 18.01 11.77 7.58
CA ALA A 37 17.14 10.60 7.44
C ALA A 37 16.00 10.82 6.42
N SER A 38 15.60 12.06 6.18
CA SER A 38 14.59 12.41 5.16
C SER A 38 15.07 12.33 3.71
N GLU A 39 16.38 12.25 3.49
CA GLU A 39 17.00 12.27 2.17
C GLU A 39 17.51 10.90 1.75
N THR A 40 17.46 9.91 2.64
CA THR A 40 17.95 8.57 2.33
C THR A 40 17.06 7.86 1.32
N ALA A 41 17.69 7.11 0.42
CA ALA A 41 17.01 6.36 -0.64
C ALA A 41 16.35 5.05 -0.14
N THR A 42 16.47 4.72 1.15
CA THR A 42 16.02 3.44 1.72
C THR A 42 15.22 3.64 2.99
N VAL A 43 14.34 2.70 3.28
CA VAL A 43 13.59 2.60 4.52
C VAL A 43 13.77 1.23 5.14
N LEU A 44 13.57 1.17 6.45
CA LEU A 44 13.54 -0.05 7.24
C LEU A 44 12.10 -0.32 7.66
N LYS A 45 11.63 -1.54 7.43
CA LYS A 45 10.36 -2.04 7.96
C LYS A 45 10.66 -3.16 8.94
N GLY A 46 10.24 -2.98 10.18
CA GLY A 46 10.46 -3.96 11.25
C GLY A 46 9.43 -3.82 12.35
N TRP A 47 9.77 -4.34 13.54
CA TRP A 47 8.91 -4.38 14.73
C TRP A 47 9.41 -3.43 15.83
N ALA A 48 10.52 -2.77 15.55
CA ALA A 48 11.17 -1.82 16.41
C ALA A 48 11.98 -0.85 15.54
N VAL A 49 12.18 0.35 16.06
CA VAL A 49 13.17 1.29 15.54
C VAL A 49 14.48 0.96 16.22
N TRP A 50 15.46 0.56 15.42
CA TRP A 50 16.84 0.31 15.83
C TRP A 50 17.72 1.35 15.15
N TYR A 51 18.60 1.96 15.93
CA TYR A 51 19.56 2.92 15.41
C TYR A 51 20.82 2.91 16.26
N ARG A 52 21.97 2.61 15.62
CA ARG A 52 23.30 2.56 16.25
C ARG A 52 23.37 1.75 17.55
N GLY A 53 22.75 0.57 17.55
CA GLY A 53 22.77 -0.37 18.68
C GLY A 53 21.87 0.03 19.86
N GLU A 54 21.09 1.10 19.71
CA GLU A 54 19.99 1.44 20.60
C GLU A 54 18.65 1.06 19.95
N GLU A 55 17.64 0.82 20.77
CA GLU A 55 16.25 0.58 20.36
C GLU A 55 15.36 1.75 20.82
N PRO A 56 15.30 2.88 20.09
CA PRO A 56 14.52 4.04 20.50
C PRO A 56 13.00 3.79 20.58
N LEU A 57 12.50 2.80 19.85
CA LEU A 57 11.10 2.39 19.88
C LEU A 57 11.02 0.87 19.72
N GLY A 58 10.69 0.14 20.78
CA GLY A 58 10.58 -1.31 20.72
C GLY A 58 10.70 -1.97 22.11
N PRO A 59 10.58 -3.32 22.16
CA PRO A 59 10.13 -4.16 21.06
C PRO A 59 8.59 -4.24 21.04
N LEU A 60 7.98 -4.19 19.84
CA LEU A 60 6.53 -4.38 19.69
C LEU A 60 6.11 -5.87 19.82
N ARG A 61 7.06 -6.80 19.67
CA ARG A 61 6.87 -8.26 19.69
C ARG A 61 8.11 -8.97 20.28
N PRO A 62 7.99 -10.20 20.80
CA PRO A 62 9.14 -11.02 21.17
C PRO A 62 10.14 -11.21 20.00
N PRO A 63 11.47 -11.24 20.25
CA PRO A 63 12.49 -11.32 19.21
C PRO A 63 12.35 -12.49 18.23
N ASP A 64 11.98 -13.68 18.71
CA ASP A 64 11.82 -14.85 17.83
C ASP A 64 10.61 -14.73 16.88
N ILE A 65 9.53 -14.11 17.37
CA ILE A 65 8.34 -13.84 16.54
C ILE A 65 8.69 -12.77 15.50
N ALA A 66 9.38 -11.71 15.92
CA ALA A 66 9.87 -10.65 15.04
C ALA A 66 10.79 -11.19 13.93
N ASP A 67 11.77 -12.02 14.29
CA ASP A 67 12.68 -12.67 13.35
C ASP A 67 11.92 -13.50 12.31
N TRP A 68 10.99 -14.33 12.76
CA TRP A 68 10.18 -15.16 11.86
C TRP A 68 9.36 -14.32 10.87
N ILE A 69 8.66 -13.27 11.32
CA ILE A 69 7.82 -12.50 10.41
C ILE A 69 8.67 -11.66 9.43
N VAL A 70 9.79 -11.06 9.85
CA VAL A 70 10.70 -10.34 8.94
C VAL A 70 11.23 -11.28 7.86
N ARG A 71 11.68 -12.48 8.25
CA ARG A 71 12.19 -13.47 7.29
C ARG A 71 11.09 -13.96 6.36
N ARG A 72 9.87 -14.11 6.86
CA ARG A 72 8.71 -14.50 6.04
C ARG A 72 8.42 -13.45 4.96
N GLU A 73 8.34 -12.17 5.33
CA GLU A 73 8.10 -11.10 4.35
C GLU A 73 9.28 -10.94 3.37
N ALA A 74 10.52 -11.05 3.84
CA ALA A 74 11.71 -11.03 2.99
C ALA A 74 11.70 -12.15 1.94
N ALA A 75 11.33 -13.36 2.32
CA ALA A 75 11.21 -14.49 1.40
C ALA A 75 10.18 -14.24 0.29
N ILE A 76 9.11 -13.48 0.58
CA ILE A 76 8.14 -13.07 -0.46
C ILE A 76 8.78 -12.09 -1.43
N TYR A 77 9.50 -11.06 -0.97
CA TYR A 77 10.22 -10.18 -1.87
C TYR A 77 11.25 -10.91 -2.74
N GLU A 78 11.96 -11.89 -2.16
CA GLU A 78 12.91 -12.74 -2.90
C GLU A 78 12.21 -13.59 -3.96
N GLN A 79 11.04 -14.16 -3.64
CA GLN A 79 10.20 -14.90 -4.59
C GLN A 79 9.68 -14.01 -5.72
N LEU A 80 9.26 -12.77 -5.41
CA LEU A 80 8.76 -11.82 -6.41
C LEU A 80 9.84 -11.33 -7.35
N GLY A 81 11.09 -11.28 -6.88
CA GLY A 81 12.23 -10.73 -7.61
C GLY A 81 12.09 -9.24 -7.90
N ASN A 82 13.02 -8.71 -8.70
CA ASN A 82 13.00 -7.30 -9.10
C ASN A 82 11.94 -7.08 -10.19
N HIS A 83 11.04 -6.12 -9.96
CA HIS A 83 9.99 -5.77 -10.91
C HIS A 83 9.66 -4.28 -10.81
N ASP A 84 9.43 -3.62 -11.95
CA ASP A 84 9.22 -2.16 -12.02
C ASP A 84 8.01 -1.66 -11.22
N LEU A 85 7.05 -2.55 -10.95
CA LEU A 85 5.82 -2.25 -10.21
C LEU A 85 5.84 -2.80 -8.77
N ILE A 86 6.95 -3.33 -8.27
CA ILE A 86 7.11 -3.80 -6.90
C ILE A 86 8.22 -2.98 -6.22
N VAL A 87 8.01 -2.59 -4.97
CA VAL A 87 9.04 -1.88 -4.20
C VAL A 87 10.30 -2.75 -4.10
N ASN A 88 11.44 -2.20 -4.47
CA ASN A 88 12.72 -2.90 -4.45
C ASN A 88 13.10 -3.31 -3.02
N TYR A 89 13.35 -4.59 -2.85
CA TYR A 89 13.92 -5.18 -1.64
C TYR A 89 15.45 -5.16 -1.72
N LEU A 90 16.08 -4.70 -0.65
CA LEU A 90 17.53 -4.48 -0.59
C LEU A 90 18.24 -5.45 0.36
N GLY A 91 17.50 -6.15 1.22
CA GLY A 91 18.04 -7.16 2.13
C GLY A 91 17.38 -7.17 3.51
N ILE A 92 17.79 -8.13 4.33
CA ILE A 92 17.43 -8.22 5.74
C ILE A 92 18.51 -7.54 6.59
N GLU A 93 18.07 -6.81 7.60
CA GLU A 93 18.91 -6.36 8.70
C GLU A 93 18.88 -7.36 9.86
N SER A 94 20.05 -7.82 10.28
CA SER A 94 20.18 -8.80 11.37
C SER A 94 21.27 -8.39 12.36
N ALA A 95 21.03 -8.68 13.64
CA ALA A 95 21.98 -8.39 14.71
C ALA A 95 21.77 -9.35 15.89
N VAL A 96 22.80 -9.53 16.73
CA VAL A 96 22.62 -10.18 18.03
C VAL A 96 21.92 -9.17 18.94
N LEU A 97 20.62 -9.38 19.18
CA LEU A 97 19.82 -8.49 20.02
C LEU A 97 20.06 -8.80 21.50
N ARG A 98 20.12 -7.76 22.33
CA ARG A 98 20.23 -7.94 23.79
C ARG A 98 19.04 -8.79 24.26
N ASP A 99 19.30 -9.71 25.17
CA ASP A 99 18.29 -10.57 25.78
C ASP A 99 17.58 -11.55 24.81
N ALA A 100 18.03 -11.66 23.55
CA ALA A 100 17.50 -12.61 22.55
C ALA A 100 18.40 -13.84 22.31
N GLY A 101 19.43 -14.03 23.15
CA GLY A 101 20.41 -15.11 23.00
C GLY A 101 21.59 -14.76 22.08
N PRO A 102 22.47 -15.74 21.81
CA PRO A 102 23.71 -15.50 21.06
C PRO A 102 23.52 -15.46 19.54
N GLU A 103 22.37 -15.89 19.03
CA GLU A 103 22.11 -16.00 17.60
C GLU A 103 21.64 -14.66 17.00
N PRO A 104 22.15 -14.25 15.83
CA PRO A 104 21.65 -13.08 15.13
C PRO A 104 20.17 -13.24 14.75
N LYS A 105 19.36 -12.24 15.11
CA LYS A 105 17.95 -12.16 14.74
C LYS A 105 17.76 -11.06 13.70
N ALA A 106 16.94 -11.34 12.70
CA ALA A 106 16.45 -10.40 11.74
C ALA A 106 15.46 -9.45 12.42
N TRP A 107 15.69 -8.15 12.32
CA TRP A 107 14.85 -7.15 13.01
C TRP A 107 14.12 -6.21 12.05
N ALA A 108 14.60 -6.10 10.80
CA ALA A 108 13.91 -5.38 9.73
C ALA A 108 14.27 -5.92 8.35
N ILE A 109 13.43 -5.61 7.37
CA ILE A 109 13.79 -5.60 5.96
C ILE A 109 14.15 -4.18 5.52
N ARG A 110 15.12 -4.06 4.62
CA ARG A 110 15.49 -2.81 3.97
C ARG A 110 14.84 -2.76 2.58
N LEU A 111 14.13 -1.67 2.32
CA LEU A 111 13.40 -1.42 1.08
C LEU A 111 13.86 -0.09 0.48
N GLU A 112 13.68 0.08 -0.83
CA GLU A 112 13.76 1.41 -1.43
C GLU A 112 12.70 2.35 -0.83
N ARG A 113 13.03 3.64 -0.79
CA ARG A 113 12.12 4.67 -0.31
C ARG A 113 11.32 5.27 -1.46
N ALA A 114 10.01 5.25 -1.35
CA ALA A 114 9.15 6.03 -2.24
C ALA A 114 9.28 7.54 -1.95
N PRO A 115 9.40 8.40 -2.97
CA PRO A 115 9.43 9.85 -2.80
C PRO A 115 8.05 10.44 -2.48
N GLY A 116 6.98 9.71 -2.82
CA GLY A 116 5.61 10.03 -2.48
C GLY A 116 5.03 9.12 -1.39
N ARG A 117 3.76 9.35 -1.10
CA ARG A 117 2.93 8.61 -0.12
C ARG A 117 2.09 7.55 -0.82
N SER A 118 1.23 6.85 -0.07
CA SER A 118 0.31 5.87 -0.65
C SER A 118 -0.63 6.49 -1.68
N LEU A 119 -0.98 5.74 -2.72
CA LEU A 119 -1.85 6.16 -3.80
C LEU A 119 -3.21 6.64 -3.28
N ARG A 120 -3.80 5.90 -2.32
CA ARG A 120 -5.02 6.29 -1.58
C ARG A 120 -5.01 7.74 -1.08
N SER A 121 -3.87 8.21 -0.59
CA SER A 121 -3.79 9.54 0.03
C SER A 121 -3.93 10.70 -0.96
N TYR A 122 -3.77 10.43 -2.27
CA TYR A 122 -3.95 11.38 -3.37
C TYR A 122 -5.40 11.50 -3.84
N LEU A 123 -6.32 10.63 -3.39
CA LEU A 123 -7.75 10.77 -3.70
C LEU A 123 -8.37 12.06 -3.15
N ARG A 124 -7.71 12.71 -2.19
CA ARG A 124 -8.09 14.03 -1.67
C ARG A 124 -7.72 15.19 -2.60
N CYS A 125 -6.90 14.93 -3.61
CA CYS A 125 -6.59 15.88 -4.66
C CYS A 125 -7.67 15.80 -5.75
N PRO A 126 -7.83 16.84 -6.60
CA PRO A 126 -8.70 16.76 -7.76
C PRO A 126 -8.41 15.51 -8.60
N ALA A 127 -9.47 14.86 -9.09
CA ALA A 127 -9.34 13.68 -9.92
C ALA A 127 -8.48 13.99 -11.16
N PRO A 128 -7.47 13.17 -11.48
CA PRO A 128 -6.72 13.32 -12.72
C PRO A 128 -7.62 12.95 -13.91
N PRO A 129 -7.22 13.34 -15.13
CA PRO A 129 -7.92 12.94 -16.35
C PRO A 129 -8.17 11.43 -16.39
N GLU A 130 -9.30 11.03 -16.98
CA GLU A 130 -9.71 9.63 -17.05
C GLU A 130 -8.62 8.69 -17.56
N ARG A 131 -7.91 9.12 -18.62
CA ARG A 131 -6.79 8.35 -19.18
C ARG A 131 -5.71 8.03 -18.14
N GLU A 132 -5.36 8.99 -17.29
CA GLU A 132 -4.35 8.77 -16.23
C GLU A 132 -4.86 7.81 -15.15
N ARG A 133 -6.16 7.87 -14.81
CA ARG A 133 -6.78 6.92 -13.88
C ARG A 133 -6.76 5.50 -14.45
N LEU A 134 -7.02 5.34 -15.74
CA LEU A 134 -6.92 4.05 -16.43
C LEU A 134 -5.47 3.53 -16.48
N ASP A 135 -4.49 4.40 -16.76
CA ASP A 135 -3.08 4.02 -16.74
C ASP A 135 -2.63 3.59 -15.31
N LEU A 136 -3.15 4.22 -14.26
CA LEU A 136 -2.96 3.78 -12.87
C LEU A 136 -3.58 2.39 -12.61
N CYS A 137 -4.82 2.15 -13.07
CA CYS A 137 -5.47 0.85 -12.96
C CYS A 137 -4.64 -0.25 -13.64
N LEU A 138 -4.13 0.03 -14.84
CA LEU A 138 -3.30 -0.91 -15.59
C LEU A 138 -1.97 -1.20 -14.87
N GLN A 139 -1.30 -0.18 -14.33
CA GLN A 139 -0.10 -0.38 -13.51
C GLN A 139 -0.39 -1.25 -12.29
N PHE A 140 -1.48 -0.98 -11.57
CA PHE A 140 -1.84 -1.75 -10.38
C PHE A 140 -2.14 -3.22 -10.75
N ALA A 141 -2.98 -3.45 -11.78
CA ALA A 141 -3.34 -4.79 -12.24
C ALA A 141 -2.14 -5.59 -12.76
N ARG A 142 -1.21 -4.95 -13.48
CA ARG A 142 0.04 -5.60 -13.93
C ARG A 142 0.93 -6.01 -12.76
N GLY A 143 1.00 -5.20 -11.71
CA GLY A 143 1.73 -5.56 -10.50
C GLY A 143 1.11 -6.78 -9.79
N VAL A 144 -0.22 -6.83 -9.68
CA VAL A 144 -0.94 -8.01 -9.13
C VAL A 144 -0.75 -9.24 -10.02
N ALA A 145 -0.83 -9.10 -11.34
CA ALA A 145 -0.59 -10.20 -12.28
C ALA A 145 0.84 -10.77 -12.14
N HIS A 146 1.85 -9.91 -11.94
CA HIS A 146 3.20 -10.35 -11.62
C HIS A 146 3.26 -11.15 -10.32
N ILE A 147 2.66 -10.63 -9.23
CA ILE A 147 2.59 -11.33 -7.93
C ILE A 147 1.98 -12.73 -8.09
N HIS A 148 0.83 -12.84 -8.74
CA HIS A 148 0.16 -14.12 -8.97
C HIS A 148 0.97 -15.05 -9.87
N SER A 149 1.69 -14.52 -10.87
CA SER A 149 2.56 -15.32 -11.75
C SER A 149 3.72 -16.00 -11.01
N GLN A 150 4.13 -15.44 -9.86
CA GLN A 150 5.16 -16.00 -9.00
C GLN A 150 4.60 -16.99 -7.96
N GLY A 151 3.31 -17.34 -8.07
CA GLY A 151 2.64 -18.26 -7.14
C GLY A 151 2.37 -17.65 -5.77
N VAL A 152 2.38 -16.31 -5.65
CA VAL A 152 2.15 -15.59 -4.41
C VAL A 152 0.70 -15.08 -4.36
N VAL A 153 0.06 -15.24 -3.20
CA VAL A 153 -1.18 -14.55 -2.83
C VAL A 153 -0.78 -13.33 -2.01
N TRP A 154 -1.23 -12.14 -2.40
CA TRP A 154 -0.83 -10.90 -1.70
C TRP A 154 -1.55 -10.77 -0.36
N GLY A 155 -2.85 -11.01 -0.32
CA GLY A 155 -3.66 -11.03 0.90
C GLY A 155 -4.07 -9.67 1.45
N ASP A 156 -3.51 -8.57 0.94
CA ASP A 156 -3.83 -7.20 1.36
C ASP A 156 -3.83 -6.23 0.17
N ILE A 157 -4.48 -6.62 -0.93
CA ILE A 157 -4.69 -5.76 -2.09
C ILE A 157 -5.49 -4.52 -1.67
N SER A 158 -4.85 -3.35 -1.70
CA SER A 158 -5.52 -2.04 -1.58
C SER A 158 -4.63 -0.92 -2.14
N THR A 159 -5.23 0.22 -2.54
CA THR A 159 -4.43 1.39 -2.96
C THR A 159 -3.66 2.06 -1.81
N ARG A 160 -3.86 1.63 -0.55
CA ARG A 160 -2.97 2.01 0.57
C ARG A 160 -1.58 1.37 0.43
N ASN A 161 -1.52 0.19 -0.19
CA ASN A 161 -0.32 -0.60 -0.39
C ASN A 161 0.31 -0.41 -1.77
N ALA A 162 0.01 0.72 -2.43
CA ALA A 162 0.72 1.22 -3.61
C ALA A 162 1.33 2.58 -3.30
N LEU A 163 2.63 2.75 -3.50
CA LEU A 163 3.36 3.99 -3.25
C LEU A 163 3.61 4.75 -4.55
N VAL A 164 3.49 6.08 -4.51
CA VAL A 164 3.70 6.96 -5.67
C VAL A 164 5.16 7.36 -5.82
N TYR A 165 5.72 7.12 -7.00
CA TYR A 165 7.10 7.44 -7.39
C TYR A 165 7.24 8.68 -8.27
N SER A 166 6.21 9.00 -9.06
CA SER A 166 6.08 10.27 -9.77
C SER A 166 4.61 10.56 -10.00
N CYS A 167 4.24 11.84 -10.09
CA CYS A 167 2.88 12.24 -10.48
C CYS A 167 2.86 13.62 -11.15
N PRO A 168 1.83 13.93 -11.96
CA PRO A 168 1.78 15.19 -12.71
C PRO A 168 1.31 16.35 -11.84
N ILE A 169 0.85 16.06 -10.62
CA ILE A 169 0.37 17.07 -9.68
C ILE A 169 1.57 17.83 -9.11
N PRO A 170 1.65 19.16 -9.26
CA PRO A 170 2.71 19.94 -8.63
C PRO A 170 2.56 19.98 -7.11
N PRO A 171 3.67 20.11 -6.38
CA PRO A 171 3.61 20.32 -4.94
C PRO A 171 2.77 21.57 -4.63
N PRO A 172 1.96 21.54 -3.56
CA PRO A 172 1.20 22.72 -3.15
C PRO A 172 2.18 23.87 -2.91
N GLN A 173 1.97 25.01 -3.57
CA GLN A 173 2.84 26.17 -3.38
C GLN A 173 2.72 26.66 -1.93
N PRO A 174 3.84 27.06 -1.29
CA PRO A 174 3.77 27.66 0.03
C PRO A 174 2.86 28.89 -0.04
N LYS A 175 1.82 28.92 0.79
CA LYS A 175 0.95 30.09 0.91
C LYS A 175 1.83 31.26 1.35
N ASN A 176 2.12 32.19 0.44
CA ASN A 176 2.78 33.44 0.79
C ASN A 176 1.94 34.15 1.85
N SER A 177 2.46 34.18 3.08
CA SER A 177 1.81 34.81 4.22
C SER A 177 1.81 36.32 4.06
N SER A 178 0.75 36.88 3.49
CA SER A 178 0.46 38.30 3.64
C SER A 178 -0.22 38.55 5.00
N SER A 179 0.58 39.13 5.90
CA SER A 179 0.25 40.00 7.04
C SER A 179 -0.58 39.49 8.23
N SER A 180 0.17 39.40 9.34
CA SER A 180 -0.10 40.00 10.67
C SER A 180 -0.54 39.09 11.84
N SER A 181 0.43 38.90 12.75
CA SER A 181 0.35 38.81 14.21
C SER A 181 -0.71 37.90 14.85
N SER A 182 -0.27 36.75 15.36
CA SER A 182 -0.15 36.51 16.81
C SER A 182 0.30 35.06 17.09
N SER A 183 1.08 34.95 18.16
CA SER A 183 1.68 33.75 18.75
C SER A 183 0.77 32.51 18.82
N SER A 184 1.28 31.38 18.34
CA SER A 184 1.07 30.06 18.98
C SER A 184 2.03 29.04 18.36
N SER A 185 2.72 28.34 19.27
CA SER A 185 3.41 27.05 19.11
C SER A 185 3.47 26.48 17.70
N SER A 186 4.66 26.57 17.09
CA SER A 186 5.02 25.89 15.86
C SER A 186 4.89 24.38 16.01
N SER A 187 3.74 23.83 15.61
CA SER A 187 3.66 22.46 15.16
C SER A 187 4.63 22.31 13.99
N SER A 188 5.73 21.62 14.23
CA SER A 188 6.70 21.27 13.21
C SER A 188 6.07 20.25 12.26
N SER A 189 5.22 20.73 11.36
CA SER A 189 4.82 19.99 10.16
C SER A 189 6.09 19.85 9.32
N GLN A 190 6.73 18.70 9.43
CA GLN A 190 7.87 18.35 8.60
C GLN A 190 7.50 18.54 7.12
N PRO A 191 8.43 19.02 6.28
CA PRO A 191 8.13 19.28 4.88
C PRO A 191 7.61 18.01 4.21
N VAL A 192 6.44 18.10 3.59
CA VAL A 192 5.85 17.01 2.82
C VAL A 192 6.78 16.73 1.64
N GLN A 193 7.41 15.55 1.64
CA GLN A 193 8.19 15.12 0.49
C GLN A 193 7.21 14.84 -0.65
N TRP A 194 7.36 15.60 -1.73
CA TRP A 194 6.53 15.47 -2.92
C TRP A 194 7.28 14.64 -3.95
N PRO A 195 6.62 13.69 -4.64
CA PRO A 195 7.26 12.93 -5.68
C PRO A 195 7.69 13.85 -6.84
N PRO A 196 8.71 13.45 -7.62
CA PRO A 196 9.10 14.18 -8.82
C PRO A 196 7.91 14.31 -9.79
N LEU A 197 7.89 15.46 -10.49
CA LEU A 197 6.90 15.73 -11.53
C LEU A 197 7.10 14.77 -12.71
N GLY A 198 6.02 14.15 -13.17
CA GLY A 198 6.03 13.24 -14.31
C GLY A 198 4.71 12.49 -14.43
N PRO A 199 4.58 11.53 -15.36
CA PRO A 199 3.41 10.66 -15.39
C PRO A 199 3.30 9.89 -14.08
N TRP A 200 2.09 9.43 -13.73
CA TRP A 200 1.90 8.57 -12.58
C TRP A 200 2.78 7.31 -12.69
N ARG A 201 3.63 7.10 -11.69
CA ARG A 201 4.34 5.84 -11.48
C ARG A 201 4.08 5.34 -10.08
N ILE A 202 3.69 4.08 -9.97
CA ILE A 202 3.43 3.43 -8.69
C ILE A 202 4.24 2.17 -8.53
N LYS A 203 4.46 1.78 -7.27
CA LYS A 203 4.97 0.45 -6.92
C LYS A 203 4.17 -0.13 -5.76
N LEU A 204 3.86 -1.41 -5.86
CA LEU A 204 3.15 -2.17 -4.85
C LEU A 204 4.11 -2.58 -3.73
N CYS A 205 3.62 -2.58 -2.50
CA CYS A 205 4.41 -2.87 -1.30
C CYS A 205 3.58 -3.58 -0.23
N ASP A 206 4.20 -3.80 0.92
CA ASP A 206 3.57 -4.43 2.10
C ASP A 206 3.09 -5.86 1.82
N PHE A 207 4.03 -6.80 1.93
CA PHE A 207 3.78 -8.23 1.74
C PHE A 207 3.72 -8.97 3.09
N GLY A 208 3.41 -8.26 4.17
CA GLY A 208 3.35 -8.84 5.52
C GLY A 208 2.27 -9.91 5.65
N ALA A 209 1.18 -9.80 4.90
CA ALA A 209 0.08 -10.78 4.82
C ALA A 209 0.24 -11.81 3.68
N ALA A 210 1.25 -11.63 2.82
CA ALA A 210 1.42 -12.46 1.64
C ALA A 210 2.02 -13.83 2.00
N ALA A 211 1.69 -14.83 1.18
CA ALA A 211 2.32 -16.16 1.23
C ALA A 211 2.32 -16.81 -0.16
N LEU A 212 3.11 -17.86 -0.33
CA LEU A 212 2.94 -18.76 -1.47
C LEU A 212 1.55 -19.39 -1.42
N PHE A 213 0.92 -19.55 -2.59
CA PHE A 213 -0.45 -20.04 -2.71
C PHE A 213 -0.68 -21.36 -1.94
N GLU A 214 0.26 -22.30 -2.05
CA GLU A 214 0.21 -23.61 -1.37
C GLU A 214 0.32 -23.52 0.17
N ASN A 215 0.86 -22.42 0.69
CA ASN A 215 1.07 -22.19 2.12
C ASN A 215 0.17 -21.07 2.67
N TYR A 216 -0.74 -20.57 1.84
CA TYR A 216 -1.63 -19.48 2.21
C TYR A 216 -2.75 -20.01 3.10
N ASP A 217 -3.09 -19.25 4.15
CA ASP A 217 -4.24 -19.58 4.98
C ASP A 217 -5.53 -19.32 4.20
N HIS A 218 -6.10 -20.37 3.62
CA HIS A 218 -7.31 -20.26 2.81
C HIS A 218 -8.56 -19.89 3.64
N GLU A 219 -8.49 -20.01 4.97
CA GLU A 219 -9.51 -19.54 5.91
C GLU A 219 -9.29 -18.08 6.32
N TYR A 220 -8.20 -17.44 5.90
CA TYR A 220 -7.98 -16.03 6.11
C TYR A 220 -8.80 -15.18 5.13
N TRP A 221 -9.58 -14.26 5.71
CA TRP A 221 -10.41 -13.27 5.02
C TRP A 221 -10.04 -11.83 5.41
N GLY A 222 -8.92 -11.65 6.13
CA GLY A 222 -8.52 -10.35 6.67
C GLY A 222 -7.85 -9.47 5.62
N ALA A 223 -8.63 -8.72 4.85
CA ALA A 223 -8.13 -7.53 4.16
C ALA A 223 -8.95 -6.31 4.59
N GLU A 224 -8.72 -5.17 3.95
CA GLU A 224 -9.62 -4.02 4.11
C GLU A 224 -11.07 -4.42 3.83
N VAL A 225 -11.99 -4.13 4.75
CA VAL A 225 -13.41 -4.52 4.62
C VAL A 225 -14.05 -4.08 3.30
N ARG A 226 -13.63 -2.92 2.76
CA ARG A 226 -14.13 -2.34 1.50
C ARG A 226 -13.64 -3.10 0.26
N TYR A 227 -12.64 -3.96 0.42
CA TYR A 227 -12.00 -4.75 -0.62
C TYR A 227 -12.26 -6.24 -0.45
N THR A 228 -12.85 -6.66 0.67
CA THR A 228 -13.19 -8.06 0.90
C THR A 228 -14.57 -8.37 0.37
N PRO A 229 -14.76 -9.49 -0.36
CA PRO A 229 -16.09 -10.00 -0.61
C PRO A 229 -16.81 -10.35 0.70
N PRO A 230 -18.15 -10.42 0.72
CA PRO A 230 -18.89 -10.85 1.90
C PRO A 230 -18.34 -12.20 2.41
N GLY A 231 -18.02 -12.28 3.71
CA GLY A 231 -17.31 -13.43 4.30
C GLY A 231 -18.08 -14.77 4.22
N PRO A 232 -17.48 -15.91 4.61
CA PRO A 232 -18.12 -17.23 4.54
C PRO A 232 -19.48 -17.27 5.25
N SER A 233 -19.58 -16.61 6.42
CA SER A 233 -20.82 -16.53 7.21
C SER A 233 -21.93 -15.72 6.50
N ALA A 234 -21.58 -14.81 5.60
CA ALA A 234 -22.53 -14.07 4.77
C ALA A 234 -23.11 -14.93 3.65
N HIS A 235 -22.28 -15.81 3.07
CA HIS A 235 -22.67 -16.72 2.01
C HIS A 235 -23.69 -17.76 2.49
N LEU A 236 -23.50 -18.28 3.71
CA LEU A 236 -24.32 -19.36 4.27
C LEU A 236 -25.80 -18.98 4.46
N ASP A 237 -26.11 -17.73 4.79
CA ASP A 237 -27.47 -17.31 5.13
C ASP A 237 -28.26 -16.66 3.97
N LYS A 238 -27.60 -16.13 2.92
CA LYS A 238 -28.29 -15.28 1.92
C LYS A 238 -27.89 -15.43 0.44
N ARG A 239 -26.74 -16.02 0.10
CA ARG A 239 -26.31 -16.27 -1.30
C ARG A 239 -26.11 -17.77 -1.53
N HIS A 240 -27.22 -18.51 -1.60
CA HIS A 240 -27.23 -19.96 -1.82
C HIS A 240 -26.62 -20.39 -3.18
N ASP A 241 -26.39 -19.44 -4.10
CA ASP A 241 -25.74 -19.62 -5.40
C ASP A 241 -24.20 -19.73 -5.32
N ILE A 242 -23.58 -19.28 -4.23
CA ILE A 242 -22.12 -19.30 -4.04
C ILE A 242 -21.79 -20.17 -2.83
N GLN A 243 -21.32 -21.39 -3.11
CA GLN A 243 -20.96 -22.35 -2.06
C GLN A 243 -19.63 -22.03 -1.38
N ASP A 244 -18.67 -21.44 -2.11
CA ASP A 244 -17.36 -21.01 -1.60
C ASP A 244 -16.70 -20.01 -2.58
N VAL A 245 -16.01 -19.00 -2.05
CA VAL A 245 -15.21 -18.04 -2.85
C VAL A 245 -13.73 -18.36 -2.64
N GLY A 246 -13.13 -19.00 -3.64
CA GLY A 246 -11.72 -19.39 -3.59
C GLY A 246 -10.76 -18.19 -3.47
N THR A 247 -9.56 -18.43 -2.93
CA THR A 247 -8.56 -17.39 -2.63
C THR A 247 -8.25 -16.46 -3.80
N ILE A 248 -8.07 -16.99 -5.02
CA ILE A 248 -7.82 -16.15 -6.20
C ILE A 248 -9.02 -15.24 -6.48
N HIS A 249 -10.25 -15.74 -6.40
CA HIS A 249 -11.44 -14.90 -6.61
C HIS A 249 -11.53 -13.77 -5.57
N ARG A 250 -11.07 -13.98 -4.33
CA ARG A 250 -10.97 -12.92 -3.32
C ARG A 250 -9.94 -11.85 -3.68
N GLU A 251 -8.77 -12.26 -4.17
CA GLU A 251 -7.74 -11.33 -4.67
C GLU A 251 -8.26 -10.50 -5.87
N LEU A 252 -8.96 -11.14 -6.81
CA LEU A 252 -9.51 -10.47 -7.99
C LEU A 252 -10.69 -9.55 -7.64
N PHE A 253 -11.51 -9.92 -6.66
CA PHE A 253 -12.51 -9.05 -6.08
C PHE A 253 -11.86 -7.78 -5.50
N ALA A 254 -10.80 -7.94 -4.70
CA ALA A 254 -10.07 -6.82 -4.12
C ALA A 254 -9.41 -5.95 -5.21
N LEU A 255 -8.87 -6.55 -6.27
CA LEU A 255 -8.37 -5.81 -7.44
C LEU A 255 -9.50 -5.02 -8.13
N GLY A 256 -10.70 -5.58 -8.26
CA GLY A 256 -11.89 -4.87 -8.74
C GLY A 256 -12.23 -3.64 -7.88
N SER A 257 -12.16 -3.77 -6.55
CA SER A 257 -12.34 -2.64 -5.63
C SER A 257 -11.24 -1.58 -5.76
N ALA A 258 -9.99 -1.99 -6.03
CA ALA A 258 -8.89 -1.06 -6.34
C ALA A 258 -9.16 -0.27 -7.63
N ILE A 259 -9.61 -0.96 -8.68
CA ILE A 259 -9.95 -0.33 -9.97
C ILE A 259 -11.11 0.65 -9.77
N CYS A 260 -12.17 0.24 -9.08
CA CYS A 260 -13.30 1.11 -8.72
C CYS A 260 -12.84 2.38 -8.01
N GLU A 261 -12.00 2.24 -6.99
CA GLU A 261 -11.48 3.37 -6.23
C GLU A 261 -10.69 4.36 -7.10
N LEU A 262 -9.88 3.85 -8.04
CA LEU A 262 -9.07 4.67 -8.93
C LEU A 262 -9.92 5.34 -10.01
N THR A 263 -10.93 4.67 -10.56
CA THR A 263 -11.79 5.21 -11.61
C THR A 263 -12.93 6.07 -11.11
N GLU A 264 -13.36 5.92 -9.86
CA GLU A 264 -14.27 6.87 -9.21
C GLU A 264 -13.50 7.99 -8.49
N TRP A 265 -12.18 7.80 -8.33
CA TRP A 265 -11.30 8.68 -7.55
C TRP A 265 -11.84 8.95 -6.13
N SER A 266 -12.43 7.92 -5.52
CA SER A 266 -13.11 7.98 -4.24
C SER A 266 -13.04 6.62 -3.55
N VAL A 267 -13.03 6.64 -2.21
CA VAL A 267 -12.98 5.42 -1.41
C VAL A 267 -14.30 4.63 -1.60
N PRO A 268 -14.26 3.33 -1.95
CA PRO A 268 -15.47 2.52 -2.11
C PRO A 268 -16.33 2.57 -0.84
N TYR A 269 -17.64 2.72 -1.00
CA TYR A 269 -18.60 2.96 0.08
C TYR A 269 -18.44 4.30 0.83
N GLY A 270 -17.68 5.26 0.30
CA GLY A 270 -17.47 6.57 0.93
C GLY A 270 -16.23 6.63 1.83
N PRO A 271 -15.87 7.80 2.36
CA PRO A 271 -14.64 7.97 3.11
C PRO A 271 -14.70 7.31 4.49
N GLU A 272 -13.52 6.87 5.00
CA GLU A 272 -13.39 6.13 6.26
C GLU A 272 -13.90 6.87 7.50
N TYR A 273 -13.99 8.21 7.45
CA TYR A 273 -14.50 9.03 8.56
C TYR A 273 -16.03 9.23 8.51
N GLU A 274 -16.69 8.86 7.41
CA GLU A 274 -18.15 8.94 7.25
C GLU A 274 -18.82 7.58 7.38
N VAL A 275 -18.17 6.51 6.88
CA VAL A 275 -18.77 5.18 6.85
C VAL A 275 -17.92 4.20 7.67
N THR A 276 -18.55 3.61 8.67
CA THR A 276 -17.93 2.69 9.63
C THR A 276 -17.68 1.30 9.02
N PHE A 277 -16.82 0.53 9.66
CA PHE A 277 -16.57 -0.87 9.28
C PHE A 277 -17.86 -1.68 9.27
N GLU A 278 -18.70 -1.51 10.29
CA GLU A 278 -19.96 -2.24 10.46
C GLU A 278 -20.98 -1.88 9.38
N GLU A 279 -21.03 -0.62 8.94
CA GLU A 279 -21.90 -0.18 7.84
C GLU A 279 -21.46 -0.76 6.50
N VAL A 280 -20.15 -0.75 6.19
CA VAL A 280 -19.64 -1.40 4.97
C VAL A 280 -19.95 -2.89 4.99
N GLN A 281 -19.74 -3.55 6.13
CA GLN A 281 -20.08 -4.95 6.29
C GLN A 281 -21.58 -5.18 6.06
N ALA A 282 -22.46 -4.35 6.62
CA ALA A 282 -23.91 -4.47 6.42
C ALA A 282 -24.31 -4.31 4.94
N MET A 283 -23.72 -3.36 4.21
CA MET A 283 -23.95 -3.18 2.77
C MET A 283 -23.49 -4.40 1.96
N LEU A 284 -22.28 -4.90 2.22
CA LEU A 284 -21.77 -6.13 1.60
C LEU A 284 -22.69 -7.34 1.85
N LEU A 285 -23.20 -7.50 3.08
CA LEU A 285 -24.16 -8.54 3.45
C LEU A 285 -25.52 -8.38 2.76
N ALA A 286 -25.86 -7.16 2.32
CA ALA A 286 -27.07 -6.87 1.55
C ALA A 286 -26.86 -7.03 0.04
N ASN A 287 -25.65 -7.39 -0.43
CA ASN A 287 -25.24 -7.33 -1.84
C ASN A 287 -25.33 -5.90 -2.43
N GLU A 288 -25.15 -4.90 -1.59
CA GLU A 288 -25.03 -3.51 -2.02
C GLU A 288 -23.56 -3.24 -2.35
N TRP A 289 -23.30 -2.95 -3.63
CA TRP A 289 -21.98 -2.63 -4.13
C TRP A 289 -21.74 -1.11 -4.12
N PRO A 290 -20.47 -0.67 -4.15
CA PRO A 290 -20.14 0.74 -4.34
C PRO A 290 -20.81 1.28 -5.62
N GLU A 291 -21.23 2.55 -5.56
CA GLU A 291 -21.73 3.24 -6.74
C GLU A 291 -20.60 3.41 -7.77
N ILE A 292 -20.90 3.11 -9.03
CA ILE A 292 -20.02 3.31 -10.17
C ILE A 292 -20.72 4.31 -11.08
N SER A 293 -20.00 5.35 -11.51
CA SER A 293 -20.54 6.37 -12.40
C SER A 293 -20.95 5.73 -13.73
N ALA A 294 -22.10 6.13 -14.28
CA ALA A 294 -22.66 5.50 -15.50
C ALA A 294 -21.79 5.69 -16.76
N ASP A 295 -20.87 6.66 -16.73
CA ASP A 295 -19.87 6.93 -17.76
C ASP A 295 -18.51 6.27 -17.48
N ASN A 296 -18.38 5.49 -16.40
CA ASN A 296 -17.13 4.80 -16.09
C ASN A 296 -16.81 3.74 -17.18
N PRO A 297 -15.69 3.89 -17.92
CA PRO A 297 -15.40 3.05 -19.08
C PRO A 297 -15.02 1.60 -18.73
N VAL A 298 -14.75 1.31 -17.46
CA VAL A 298 -14.35 -0.02 -16.97
C VAL A 298 -15.35 -0.60 -15.98
N GLU A 299 -16.57 -0.08 -15.91
CA GLU A 299 -17.65 -0.63 -15.07
C GLU A 299 -17.79 -2.15 -15.26
N PHE A 300 -17.78 -2.61 -16.51
CA PHE A 300 -17.94 -4.04 -16.82
C PHE A 300 -16.80 -4.91 -16.25
N ILE A 301 -15.58 -4.37 -16.16
CA ILE A 301 -14.43 -5.06 -15.55
C ILE A 301 -14.63 -5.14 -14.04
N ILE A 302 -14.98 -4.02 -13.40
CA ILE A 302 -15.23 -3.94 -11.96
C ILE A 302 -16.32 -4.92 -11.54
N ARG A 303 -17.48 -4.89 -12.22
CA ARG A 303 -18.59 -5.80 -11.92
C ARG A 303 -18.21 -7.25 -12.14
N ARG A 304 -17.48 -7.57 -13.22
CA ARG A 304 -17.03 -8.93 -13.48
C ARG A 304 -16.04 -9.43 -12.42
N CYS A 305 -15.20 -8.57 -11.83
CA CYS A 305 -14.39 -8.92 -10.67
C CYS A 305 -15.28 -9.27 -9.46
N TRP A 306 -16.28 -8.44 -9.16
CA TRP A 306 -17.18 -8.65 -8.02
C TRP A 306 -18.14 -9.84 -8.20
N ASP A 307 -18.43 -10.21 -9.44
CA ASP A 307 -19.20 -11.41 -9.81
C ASP A 307 -18.32 -12.66 -9.98
N TYR A 308 -17.03 -12.58 -9.64
CA TYR A 308 -16.07 -13.69 -9.72
C TYR A 308 -15.90 -14.26 -11.15
N GLY A 309 -16.08 -13.43 -12.18
CA GLY A 309 -16.06 -13.83 -13.58
C GLY A 309 -14.68 -13.85 -14.24
N TYR A 310 -13.61 -13.55 -13.50
CA TYR A 310 -12.22 -13.64 -13.94
C TYR A 310 -11.50 -14.79 -13.25
N GLY A 311 -10.64 -15.50 -14.00
CA GLY A 311 -9.81 -16.57 -13.45
C GLY A 311 -8.42 -16.10 -13.04
N THR A 312 -7.90 -15.03 -13.65
CA THR A 312 -6.57 -14.51 -13.37
C THR A 312 -6.53 -12.97 -13.43
N ALA A 313 -5.54 -12.37 -12.75
CA ALA A 313 -5.29 -10.93 -12.88
C ALA A 313 -4.77 -10.55 -14.29
N ALA A 314 -4.18 -11.49 -15.03
CA ALA A 314 -3.76 -11.27 -16.41
C ALA A 314 -4.95 -11.02 -17.36
N ASP A 315 -6.09 -11.69 -17.13
CA ASP A 315 -7.32 -11.45 -17.89
C ASP A 315 -7.86 -10.03 -17.67
N ILE A 316 -7.75 -9.51 -16.44
CA ILE A 316 -8.12 -8.12 -16.10
C ILE A 316 -7.17 -7.13 -16.78
N VAL A 317 -5.87 -7.42 -16.80
CA VAL A 317 -4.87 -6.61 -17.52
C VAL A 317 -5.22 -6.53 -19.01
N HIS A 318 -5.56 -7.66 -19.63
CA HIS A 318 -5.95 -7.71 -21.03
C HIS A 318 -7.17 -6.81 -21.31
N ASP A 319 -8.24 -6.93 -20.53
CA ASP A 319 -9.45 -6.13 -20.73
C ASP A 319 -9.20 -4.64 -20.49
N LEU A 320 -8.37 -4.28 -19.49
CA LEU A 320 -7.94 -2.89 -19.27
C LEU A 320 -7.17 -2.32 -20.47
N GLU A 321 -6.28 -3.12 -21.08
CA GLU A 321 -5.55 -2.71 -22.28
C GLU A 321 -6.48 -2.47 -23.47
N GLU A 322 -7.49 -3.32 -23.67
CA GLU A 322 -8.49 -3.13 -24.74
C GLU A 322 -9.28 -1.83 -24.55
N VAL A 323 -9.64 -1.49 -23.31
CA VAL A 323 -10.31 -0.22 -23.01
C VAL A 323 -9.37 0.95 -23.28
N ILE A 324 -8.14 0.93 -22.75
CA ILE A 324 -7.18 2.03 -22.87
C ILE A 324 -6.83 2.35 -24.34
N ARG A 325 -6.82 1.36 -25.23
CA ARG A 325 -6.61 1.59 -26.67
C ARG A 325 -7.67 2.48 -27.30
N GLN A 326 -8.87 2.57 -26.71
CA GLN A 326 -9.96 3.41 -27.18
C GLN A 326 -9.83 4.87 -26.69
N PHE A 327 -8.93 5.14 -25.73
CA PHE A 327 -8.68 6.45 -25.15
C PHE A 327 -7.25 6.92 -25.48
N PRO A 328 -6.92 7.37 -26.71
CA PRO A 328 -5.57 7.77 -27.05
C PRO A 328 -5.06 8.88 -26.11
N ALA A 329 -3.77 8.81 -25.75
CA ALA A 329 -3.14 9.87 -24.97
C ALA A 329 -3.27 11.19 -25.75
N ILE A 330 -3.72 12.24 -25.07
CA ILE A 330 -3.76 13.58 -25.66
C ILE A 330 -2.31 13.93 -26.01
N GLN A 331 -2.01 14.05 -27.31
CA GLN A 331 -0.73 14.62 -27.74
C GLN A 331 -0.69 16.05 -27.21
N GLN A 332 0.25 16.33 -26.30
CA GLN A 332 0.61 17.71 -26.00
C GLN A 332 1.27 18.25 -27.26
N ASP A 333 0.54 19.07 -28.02
CA ASP A 333 1.12 19.89 -29.07
C ASP A 333 2.15 20.83 -28.42
N ASP A 334 3.38 20.78 -28.95
CA ASP A 334 4.58 21.54 -28.51
C ASP A 334 4.40 23.08 -28.50
#